data_AF-A0A3D0WZR8-F1
#
_entry.id   AF-A0A3D0WZR8-F1
#
_cell.length_a   1.000
_cell.length_b   1.000
_cell.length_c   1.000
_cell.angle_alpha   90.00
_cell.angle_beta   90.00
_cell.angle_gamma   90.00
#
_symmetry.space_group_name_H-M   'P 1'
#
loop_
_entity.id
_entity.type
_entity.pdbx_description
1 polymer ?
#
loop_
_entity_poly.entity_id
_entity_poly.type
_entity_poly.pdbx_seq_one_letter_code
_entity_poly.pdbx_strand_id
1 'polypeptide(L)' 'VLCSSCDRGADTVRSCKAGCIACRKCERTCPSQAIRVENNLASVDVTKCTGCGACAKVCPRHCIAMLADL' A
#
# COMPACT_ATOMS: atom_id res chain seq x y z
N VAL A 1 -4.90 1.70 3.36
CA VAL A 1 -4.62 0.44 2.64
C VAL A 1 -5.39 -0.69 3.31
N LEU A 2 -5.57 -1.85 2.67
CA LEU A 2 -6.34 -2.98 3.21
C LEU A 2 -5.65 -3.73 4.35
N CYS A 3 -4.32 -3.63 4.44
CA CYS A 3 -3.52 -4.30 5.47
C CYS A 3 -3.44 -3.46 6.75
N SER A 4 -3.40 -4.11 7.91
CA SER A 4 -3.22 -3.49 9.23
C SER A 4 -2.01 -4.01 10.03
N SER A 5 -1.30 -5.04 9.55
CA SER A 5 -0.08 -5.55 10.20
C SER A 5 1.11 -4.62 9.96
N CYS A 6 1.88 -4.40 11.02
CA CYS A 6 3.17 -3.68 11.03
C CYS A 6 4.37 -4.63 11.11
N ASP A 7 4.16 -5.94 10.94
CA ASP A 7 5.24 -6.93 10.95
C ASP A 7 6.15 -6.75 9.73
N ARG A 8 7.37 -7.28 9.81
CA ARG A 8 8.25 -7.30 8.63
C ARG A 8 7.59 -8.10 7.52
N GLY A 9 7.78 -7.70 6.27
CA GLY A 9 7.09 -8.32 5.14
C GLY A 9 7.21 -9.86 5.07
N ALA A 10 8.36 -10.44 5.43
CA ALA A 10 8.54 -11.89 5.50
C ALA A 10 7.67 -12.56 6.58
N ASP A 11 7.46 -11.89 7.70
CA ASP A 11 6.60 -12.35 8.79
C ASP A 11 5.12 -12.15 8.42
N THR A 12 4.77 -11.01 7.81
CA THR A 12 3.40 -10.76 7.31
C THR A 12 2.94 -11.82 6.32
N VAL A 13 3.79 -12.26 5.37
CA VAL A 13 3.39 -13.27 4.37
C VAL A 13 3.21 -14.67 4.94
N ARG A 14 3.82 -14.97 6.09
CA ARG A 14 3.59 -16.24 6.81
C ARG A 14 2.16 -16.29 7.35
N SER A 15 1.64 -15.17 7.85
CA SER A 15 0.31 -15.07 8.45
C SER A 15 -0.78 -14.67 7.45
N CYS A 16 -0.45 -13.84 6.46
CA CYS A 16 -1.40 -13.28 5.49
C CYS A 16 -0.78 -13.20 4.08
N LYS A 17 -1.25 -14.07 3.18
CA LYS A 17 -0.83 -14.11 1.76
C LYS A 17 -1.23 -12.88 0.95
N ALA A 18 -2.09 -12.01 1.50
CA ALA A 18 -2.50 -10.75 0.87
C ALA A 18 -1.94 -9.50 1.58
N GLY A 19 -1.18 -9.65 2.68
CA GLY A 19 -0.69 -8.52 3.47
C GLY A 19 0.35 -7.64 2.76
N CYS A 20 0.50 -6.40 3.23
CA CYS A 20 1.54 -5.49 2.77
C CYS A 20 2.92 -6.06 3.13
N ILE A 21 3.89 -5.90 2.23
CA ILE A 21 5.26 -6.42 2.42
C ILE A 21 6.32 -5.31 2.46
N ALA A 22 5.89 -4.07 2.69
CA ALA A 22 6.75 -2.89 2.74
C ALA A 22 7.70 -2.69 1.53
N CYS A 23 7.34 -3.17 0.33
CA CYS A 23 8.24 -3.12 -0.84
C CYS A 23 8.45 -1.72 -1.45
N ARG A 24 7.70 -0.70 -0.98
CA ARG A 24 7.79 0.72 -1.39
C ARG A 24 7.52 1.02 -2.87
N LYS A 25 6.98 0.09 -3.66
CA LYS A 25 6.59 0.36 -5.06
C LYS A 25 5.50 1.44 -5.16
N CYS A 26 4.49 1.37 -4.29
CA CYS A 26 3.41 2.36 -4.22
C CYS A 26 3.92 3.77 -3.85
N GLU A 27 4.81 3.86 -2.87
CA GLU A 27 5.46 5.12 -2.47
C GLU A 27 6.27 5.72 -3.61
N ARG A 28 7.15 4.93 -4.27
CA ARG A 28 7.97 5.42 -5.39
C ARG A 28 7.17 5.83 -6.62
N THR A 29 6.04 5.17 -6.89
CA THR A 29 5.25 5.46 -8.10
C THR A 29 4.28 6.62 -7.93
N CYS A 30 4.01 7.06 -6.69
CA CYS A 30 2.95 8.04 -6.43
C CYS A 30 3.39 9.43 -6.92
N PRO A 31 2.74 9.99 -7.97
CA PRO A 31 3.17 11.27 -8.54
C PRO A 31 2.92 12.45 -7.60
N SER A 32 1.92 12.36 -6.72
CA SER A 32 1.61 13.39 -5.73
C SER A 32 2.30 13.16 -4.37
N GLN A 33 3.18 12.15 -4.27
CA GLN A 33 3.87 11.78 -3.03
C GLN A 33 2.92 11.58 -1.83
N ALA A 34 1.70 11.11 -2.10
CA ALA A 34 0.65 10.89 -1.11
C ALA A 34 0.79 9.56 -0.35
N ILE A 35 1.80 8.73 -0.67
CA ILE A 35 1.97 7.42 -0.05
C ILE A 35 3.30 7.35 0.67
N ARG A 36 3.25 6.86 1.91
CA ARG A 36 4.44 6.62 2.72
C ARG A 36 4.43 5.17 3.21
N VAL A 37 5.61 4.55 3.29
CA VAL A 37 5.77 3.23 3.91
C VAL A 37 6.63 3.37 5.16
N GLU A 38 5.98 3.20 6.31
CA GLU A 38 6.55 3.36 7.64
C GLU A 38 6.05 2.23 8.54
N ASN A 39 6.86 1.78 9.51
CA ASN A 39 6.54 0.62 10.36
C ASN A 39 6.04 -0.60 9.56
N ASN A 40 6.71 -0.89 8.44
CA ASN A 40 6.38 -1.98 7.50
C ASN A 40 4.99 -1.91 6.83
N LEU A 41 4.26 -0.81 6.99
CA LEU A 41 2.92 -0.64 6.44
C LEU A 41 2.83 0.60 5.55
N ALA A 42 2.12 0.48 4.44
CA ALA A 42 1.84 1.62 3.57
C ALA A 42 0.65 2.42 4.11
N SER A 43 0.74 3.74 4.12
CA SER A 43 -0.36 4.66 4.43
C SER A 43 -0.57 5.65 3.28
N VAL A 44 -1.78 6.18 3.16
CA VAL A 44 -2.16 7.15 2.13
C VAL A 44 -2.59 8.43 2.82
N ASP A 45 -1.92 9.54 2.51
CA ASP A 45 -2.35 10.88 2.86
C ASP A 45 -3.46 11.31 1.90
N VAL A 46 -4.69 11.27 2.39
CA VAL A 46 -5.89 11.59 1.61
C VAL A 46 -5.94 13.06 1.17
N THR A 47 -5.21 13.96 1.84
CA THR A 47 -5.17 15.38 1.48
C THR A 47 -4.31 15.65 0.23
N LYS A 48 -3.37 14.76 -0.08
CA LYS A 48 -2.50 14.81 -1.28
C LYS A 48 -2.92 13.83 -2.37
N CYS A 49 -3.73 12.85 -2.02
CA CYS A 49 -4.12 11.80 -2.96
C CYS A 49 -5.07 12.36 -4.02
N THR A 50 -4.71 12.19 -5.29
CA THR A 50 -5.54 12.62 -6.43
C THR A 50 -6.45 11.51 -6.97
N GLY A 51 -6.40 10.31 -6.38
CA GLY A 51 -7.17 9.16 -6.88
C GLY A 51 -6.66 8.56 -8.20
N CYS A 52 -5.43 8.85 -8.63
CA CYS A 52 -4.90 8.40 -9.93
C CYS A 52 -4.74 6.88 -10.10
N GLY A 53 -4.81 6.09 -9.03
CA GLY A 53 -4.76 4.62 -9.09
C GLY A 53 -3.39 3.99 -9.39
N ALA A 54 -2.34 4.78 -9.64
CA ALA A 54 -1.00 4.26 -9.97
C ALA A 54 -0.46 3.29 -8.90
N CYS A 55 -0.69 3.61 -7.62
CA CYS A 55 -0.28 2.79 -6.50
C CYS A 55 -0.98 1.43 -6.41
N ALA A 56 -2.28 1.38 -6.73
CA ALA A 56 -3.06 0.15 -6.78
C ALA A 56 -2.54 -0.78 -7.88
N LYS A 57 -2.29 -0.22 -9.07
CA LYS A 57 -1.76 -0.96 -10.23
C LYS A 57 -0.40 -1.62 -9.98
N VAL A 58 0.51 -0.95 -9.25
CA VAL A 58 1.87 -1.48 -9.02
C VAL A 58 2.01 -2.35 -7.77
N CYS A 59 0.97 -2.42 -6.92
CA CYS A 59 1.04 -3.18 -5.67
C CYS A 59 1.02 -4.69 -5.98
N PRO A 60 2.12 -5.44 -5.79
CA PRO A 60 2.16 -6.86 -6.13
C PRO A 60 1.31 -7.74 -5.20
N ARG A 61 0.73 -7.12 -4.16
CA ARG A 61 -0.08 -7.77 -3.13
C ARG A 61 -1.53 -7.31 -3.15
N HIS A 62 -1.88 -6.41 -4.08
CA HIS A 62 -3.21 -5.82 -4.20
C HIS A 62 -3.76 -5.25 -2.87
N CYS A 63 -2.88 -4.75 -1.98
CA CYS A 63 -3.28 -4.21 -0.67
C CYS A 63 -3.88 -2.79 -0.75
N ILE A 64 -3.97 -2.20 -1.94
CA ILE A 64 -4.48 -0.84 -2.15
C ILE A 64 -5.67 -0.97 -3.08
N ALA A 65 -6.87 -0.71 -2.56
CA ALA A 65 -8.11 -0.71 -3.30
C ALA A 65 -8.51 0.73 -3.66
N MET A 66 -9.22 0.88 -4.78
CA MET A 66 -9.90 2.12 -5.11
C MET A 66 -11.32 2.07 -4.53
N LEU A 67 -11.88 3.22 -4.17
CA LEU A 67 -13.26 3.28 -3.64
C LEU A 67 -14.31 2.81 -4.67
N ALA A 68 -13.98 2.80 -5.96
CA ALA A 68 -14.85 2.30 -7.02
C ALA A 68 -14.89 0.76 -7.10
N ASP A 69 -14.04 0.05 -6.34
CA ASP A 69 -13.95 -1.41 -6.32
C ASP A 69 -14.72 -2.03 -5.12
N LEU A 70 -15.46 -1.21 -4.36
CA LEU A 70 -16.21 -1.56 -3.15
C LEU A 70 -17.72 -1.30 -3.36
#